data_AF-A0A4P9YCC0-F1
#
_entry.id   AF-A0A4P9YCC0-F1
#
_cell.length_a   1.000
_cell.length_b   1.000
_cell.length_c   1.000
_cell.angle_alpha   90.00
_cell.angle_beta   90.00
_cell.angle_gamma   90.00
#
_symmetry.space_group_name_H-M   'P 1'
#
loop_
_entity.id
_entity.type
_entity.pdbx_description
1 polymer ?
#
loop_
_entity_poly.entity_id
_entity_poly.type
_entity_poly.pdbx_seq_one_letter_code
_entity_poly.pdbx_strand_id
1 'polypeptide(L)'
;MELLVDSKQMPFEKVYATLVKDILSSQDEIVKRNDYYFLIAEYAESEHRSIMSSDSLKMAQEMFNIKKSQYNEILSLKRNNAVIKMSKESAKQVNIHEQNFTNQLENAEKFKLLALDCYLKSIVYSDVHLNAVFKLVDLWFTHYASSSVNSIVMKYVNLLPCYKFIALNYQCFARLDPSEKENEFQAVLSTLCKRMTIEHPFHCILVLMLLQKAKKENAFNEFFTPVQQLYSEFYKLSDAYTEVAFLPVKMQDGRPVDPKPSFKPKV
;
A
#
# COMPACT_ATOMS: atom_id res chain seq x y z
N MET A 1 -0.14 30.88 10.13
CA MET A 1 -0.86 29.60 10.00
C MET A 1 -2.04 29.75 9.03
N GLU A 2 -1.88 30.47 7.91
CA GLU A 2 -2.96 30.80 6.96
C GLU A 2 -2.61 30.52 5.48
N LEU A 3 -1.44 29.95 5.20
CA LEU A 3 -0.97 29.76 3.80
C LEU A 3 -1.23 28.35 3.22
N LEU A 4 -1.95 27.47 3.92
CA LEU A 4 -2.09 26.06 3.50
C LEU A 4 -3.50 25.65 3.08
N VAL A 5 -4.48 26.56 3.10
CA VAL A 5 -5.88 26.20 2.80
C VAL A 5 -6.22 26.27 1.31
N ASP A 6 -5.44 27.01 0.49
CA ASP A 6 -5.72 27.20 -0.95
C ASP A 6 -4.79 26.40 -1.90
N SER A 7 -4.18 25.31 -1.42
CA SER A 7 -3.15 24.56 -2.17
C SER A 7 -3.66 23.75 -3.38
N LYS A 8 -4.97 23.73 -3.66
CA LYS A 8 -5.52 22.99 -4.82
C LYS A 8 -5.16 23.59 -6.19
N GLN A 9 -4.54 24.77 -6.26
CA GLN A 9 -4.26 25.47 -7.52
C GLN A 9 -2.86 26.13 -7.62
N MET A 10 -1.89 25.80 -6.77
CA MET A 10 -0.55 26.39 -6.90
C MET A 10 0.35 25.59 -7.86
N PRO A 11 0.89 26.20 -8.95
CA PRO A 11 1.83 25.54 -9.85
C PRO A 11 3.10 25.10 -9.11
N PHE A 12 3.60 23.91 -9.44
CA PHE A 12 4.78 23.27 -8.84
C PHE A 12 6.01 24.20 -8.77
N GLU A 13 6.21 25.07 -9.78
CA GLU A 13 7.32 26.02 -9.78
C GLU A 13 7.28 26.99 -8.60
N LYS A 14 6.10 27.42 -8.15
CA LYS A 14 5.96 28.25 -6.96
C LYS A 14 6.10 27.44 -5.68
N VAL A 15 5.59 26.22 -5.63
CA VAL A 15 5.76 25.34 -4.46
C VAL A 15 7.24 25.01 -4.28
N TYR A 16 7.90 24.51 -5.31
CA TYR A 16 9.32 24.15 -5.35
C TYR A 16 10.25 25.37 -5.14
N ALA A 17 9.99 26.51 -5.77
CA ALA A 17 10.79 27.72 -5.55
C ALA A 17 10.65 28.26 -4.12
N THR A 18 9.45 28.18 -3.53
CA THR A 18 9.24 28.53 -2.12
C THR A 18 9.91 27.50 -1.20
N LEU A 19 9.82 26.21 -1.55
CA LEU A 19 10.45 25.08 -0.85
C LEU A 19 11.98 25.24 -0.76
N VAL A 20 12.63 25.51 -1.90
CA VAL A 20 14.09 25.66 -1.98
C VAL A 20 14.54 26.93 -1.25
N LYS A 21 13.77 28.03 -1.32
CA LYS A 21 14.07 29.28 -0.58
C LYS A 21 13.94 29.13 0.93
N ASP A 22 12.91 28.42 1.40
CA ASP A 22 12.63 28.25 2.83
C ASP A 22 13.56 27.22 3.48
N ILE A 23 13.93 26.14 2.75
CA ILE A 23 14.91 25.14 3.21
C ILE A 23 16.30 25.76 3.41
N LEU A 24 16.68 26.75 2.62
CA LEU A 24 18.00 27.40 2.67
C LEU A 24 18.11 28.53 3.72
N SER A 25 17.02 28.89 4.42
CA SER A 25 16.95 30.15 5.18
C SER A 25 16.62 30.05 6.68
N SER A 26 16.37 28.87 7.29
CA SER A 26 15.96 28.82 8.71
C SER A 26 16.46 27.63 9.55
N GLN A 27 16.93 27.92 10.77
CA GLN A 27 17.51 26.96 11.74
C GLN A 27 16.52 25.91 12.31
N ASP A 28 15.19 26.05 12.12
CA ASP A 28 14.15 25.03 12.44
C ASP A 28 14.00 24.00 11.29
N GLU A 29 15.14 23.51 10.82
CA GLU A 29 15.29 22.96 9.47
C GLU A 29 14.72 21.54 9.32
N ILE A 30 14.68 20.75 10.41
CA ILE A 30 14.36 19.31 10.35
C ILE A 30 12.84 19.06 10.37
N VAL A 31 12.11 19.69 11.28
CA VAL A 31 10.66 19.46 11.43
C VAL A 31 9.91 19.92 10.18
N LYS A 32 10.23 21.12 9.68
CA LYS A 32 9.67 21.65 8.43
C LYS A 32 10.04 20.77 7.22
N ARG A 33 11.30 20.30 7.16
CA ARG A 33 11.74 19.35 6.12
C ARG A 33 10.92 18.06 6.12
N ASN A 34 10.58 17.56 7.31
CA ASN A 34 9.83 16.32 7.44
C ASN A 34 8.36 16.48 7.00
N ASP A 35 7.77 17.66 7.23
CA ASP A 35 6.41 17.98 6.77
C ASP A 35 6.34 18.14 5.24
N TYR A 36 7.41 18.63 4.59
CA TYR A 36 7.45 18.73 3.13
C TYR A 36 7.38 17.38 2.41
N TYR A 37 7.84 16.29 3.02
CA TYR A 37 7.71 14.97 2.40
C TYR A 37 6.25 14.62 2.11
N PHE A 38 5.32 14.99 3.00
CA PHE A 38 3.90 14.75 2.77
C PHE A 38 3.38 15.53 1.55
N LEU A 39 3.72 16.82 1.45
CA LEU A 39 3.30 17.67 0.34
C LEU A 39 3.88 17.20 -1.01
N ILE A 40 5.14 16.78 -1.03
CA ILE A 40 5.77 16.21 -2.23
C ILE A 40 5.06 14.91 -2.62
N ALA A 41 4.67 14.09 -1.65
CA ALA A 41 3.96 12.84 -1.91
C ALA A 41 2.58 13.08 -2.53
N GLU A 42 1.78 14.00 -1.98
CA GLU A 42 0.46 14.35 -2.54
C GLU A 42 0.57 14.90 -3.96
N TYR A 43 1.58 15.76 -4.21
CA TYR A 43 1.85 16.26 -5.55
C TYR A 43 2.19 15.13 -6.52
N ALA A 44 3.17 14.29 -6.16
CA ALA A 44 3.61 13.19 -7.03
C ALA A 44 2.47 12.19 -7.31
N GLU A 45 1.61 11.92 -6.32
CA GLU A 45 0.42 11.09 -6.52
C GLU A 45 -0.60 11.77 -7.45
N SER A 46 -0.81 13.08 -7.31
CA SER A 46 -1.69 13.86 -8.18
C SER A 46 -1.19 13.88 -9.62
N GLU A 47 0.12 14.08 -9.84
CA GLU A 47 0.73 14.04 -11.17
C GLU A 47 0.64 12.64 -11.80
N HIS A 48 0.93 11.59 -11.03
CA HIS A 48 0.75 10.22 -11.48
C HIS A 48 -0.70 9.98 -11.95
N ARG A 49 -1.68 10.38 -11.14
CA ARG A 49 -3.11 10.27 -11.47
C ARG A 49 -3.48 11.09 -12.71
N SER A 50 -2.94 12.29 -12.83
CA SER A 50 -3.14 13.18 -13.98
C SER A 50 -2.63 12.54 -15.26
N ILE A 51 -1.40 12.01 -15.27
CA ILE A 51 -0.82 11.32 -16.44
C ILE A 51 -1.64 10.07 -16.78
N MET A 52 -1.97 9.23 -15.80
CA MET A 52 -2.72 7.98 -16.01
C MET A 52 -4.14 8.23 -16.53
N SER A 53 -4.77 9.34 -16.14
CA SER A 53 -6.11 9.73 -16.61
C SER A 53 -6.10 10.57 -17.89
N SER A 54 -4.93 11.07 -18.31
CA SER A 54 -4.79 11.98 -19.43
C SER A 54 -5.23 11.36 -20.75
N ASP A 55 -5.92 12.15 -21.57
CA ASP A 55 -6.27 11.72 -22.92
C ASP A 55 -5.03 11.62 -23.82
N SER A 56 -3.96 12.35 -23.49
CA SER A 56 -2.67 12.24 -24.18
C SER A 56 -2.10 10.82 -24.10
N LEU A 57 -2.14 10.19 -22.92
CA LEU A 57 -1.65 8.82 -22.75
C LEU A 57 -2.51 7.82 -23.52
N LYS A 58 -3.84 7.96 -23.47
CA LYS A 58 -4.78 7.11 -24.24
C LYS A 58 -4.54 7.24 -25.74
N MET A 59 -4.40 8.47 -26.23
CA MET A 59 -4.08 8.74 -27.64
C MET A 59 -2.72 8.15 -28.03
N ALA A 60 -1.70 8.26 -27.17
CA ALA A 60 -0.39 7.66 -27.43
C ALA A 60 -0.47 6.13 -27.53
N GLN A 61 -1.24 5.49 -26.64
CA GLN A 61 -1.49 4.04 -26.68
C GLN A 61 -2.23 3.62 -27.96
N GLU A 62 -3.30 4.35 -28.32
CA GLU A 62 -4.08 4.06 -29.52
C GLU A 62 -3.26 4.23 -30.79
N MET A 63 -2.48 5.32 -30.89
CA MET A 63 -1.58 5.56 -32.01
C MET A 63 -0.52 4.48 -32.15
N PHE A 64 0.07 4.01 -31.04
CA PHE A 64 0.98 2.87 -31.05
C PHE A 64 0.30 1.61 -31.59
N ASN A 65 -0.90 1.27 -31.10
CA ASN A 65 -1.64 0.09 -31.53
C ASN A 65 -2.01 0.14 -33.03
N ILE A 66 -2.50 1.29 -33.50
CA ILE A 66 -2.83 1.50 -34.92
C ILE A 66 -1.59 1.30 -35.78
N LYS A 67 -0.46 1.93 -35.42
CA LYS A 67 0.78 1.83 -36.18
C LYS A 67 1.33 0.41 -36.19
N LYS A 68 1.21 -0.30 -35.07
CA LYS A 68 1.59 -1.71 -34.95
C LYS A 68 0.72 -2.61 -35.84
N SER A 69 -0.59 -2.37 -35.91
CA SER A 69 -1.49 -3.10 -36.83
C SER A 69 -1.13 -2.84 -38.30
N GLN A 70 -0.95 -1.57 -38.68
CA GLN A 70 -0.54 -1.18 -40.03
C GLN A 70 0.79 -1.83 -40.43
N TYR A 71 1.75 -1.89 -39.50
CA TYR A 71 3.01 -2.58 -39.74
C TYR A 71 2.84 -4.08 -39.97
N ASN A 72 2.01 -4.75 -39.16
CA ASN A 72 1.73 -6.18 -39.32
C ASN A 72 1.02 -6.50 -40.65
N GLU A 73 0.09 -5.63 -41.08
CA GLU A 73 -0.55 -5.75 -42.38
C GLU A 73 0.47 -5.64 -43.52
N ILE A 74 1.40 -4.69 -43.47
CA ILE A 74 2.47 -4.54 -44.46
C ILE A 74 3.38 -5.79 -44.49
N LEU A 75 3.66 -6.39 -43.33
CA LEU A 75 4.44 -7.62 -43.24
C LEU A 75 3.74 -8.84 -43.89
N SER A 76 2.41 -8.84 -43.96
CA SER A 76 1.63 -9.92 -44.59
C SER A 76 1.64 -9.86 -46.13
N LEU A 77 2.04 -8.73 -46.71
CA LEU A 77 2.07 -8.54 -48.16
C LEU A 77 3.21 -9.33 -48.82
N LYS A 78 3.02 -9.69 -50.10
CA LYS A 78 4.08 -10.34 -50.90
C LYS A 78 5.33 -9.48 -50.94
N ARG A 79 6.47 -10.10 -50.62
CA ARG A 79 7.78 -9.42 -50.61
C ARG A 79 8.14 -8.90 -52.01
N ASN A 80 8.34 -7.60 -52.09
CA ASN A 80 8.98 -6.91 -53.20
C ASN A 80 9.79 -5.72 -52.66
N ASN A 81 10.64 -5.09 -53.49
CA ASN A 81 11.51 -4.01 -53.05
C ASN A 81 10.75 -2.79 -52.48
N ALA A 82 9.54 -2.50 -52.99
CA ALA A 82 8.70 -1.41 -52.50
C ALA A 82 8.14 -1.71 -51.09
N VAL A 83 7.64 -2.92 -50.88
CA VAL A 83 7.14 -3.42 -49.58
C VAL A 83 8.27 -3.46 -48.55
N ILE A 84 9.49 -3.83 -48.95
CA ILE A 84 10.66 -3.81 -48.05
C ILE A 84 11.01 -2.38 -47.62
N LYS A 85 10.92 -1.39 -48.53
CA LYS A 85 11.16 0.02 -48.18
C LYS A 85 10.06 0.54 -47.24
N MET A 86 8.79 0.26 -47.59
CA MET A 86 7.62 0.66 -46.81
C MET A 86 7.61 0.04 -45.41
N SER A 87 7.98 -1.23 -45.27
CA SER A 87 8.05 -1.90 -43.96
C SER A 87 9.15 -1.30 -43.09
N LYS A 88 10.30 -0.90 -43.65
CA LYS A 88 11.36 -0.19 -42.91
C LYS A 88 10.89 1.17 -42.40
N GLU A 89 10.17 1.93 -43.22
CA GLU A 89 9.60 3.23 -42.82
C GLU A 89 8.52 3.06 -41.74
N SER A 90 7.63 2.09 -41.91
CA SER A 90 6.57 1.77 -40.94
C SER A 90 7.16 1.28 -39.60
N ALA A 91 8.20 0.44 -39.63
CA ALA A 91 8.91 0.01 -38.42
C ALA A 91 9.49 1.18 -37.62
N LYS A 92 10.07 2.20 -38.31
CA LYS A 92 10.55 3.42 -37.64
C LYS A 92 9.41 4.18 -36.96
N GLN A 93 8.27 4.30 -37.62
CA GLN A 93 7.09 4.97 -37.06
C GLN A 93 6.55 4.23 -35.83
N VAL A 94 6.45 2.89 -35.89
CA VAL A 94 6.08 2.07 -34.73
C VAL A 94 7.01 2.33 -33.56
N ASN A 95 8.32 2.32 -33.79
CA ASN A 95 9.31 2.56 -32.74
C ASN A 95 9.18 3.96 -32.10
N ILE A 96 8.91 5.01 -32.90
CA ILE A 96 8.71 6.36 -32.36
C ILE A 96 7.46 6.43 -31.46
N HIS A 97 6.35 5.83 -31.90
CA HIS A 97 5.12 5.83 -31.11
C HIS A 97 5.21 4.94 -29.86
N GLU A 98 5.92 3.81 -29.96
CA GLU A 98 6.25 2.96 -28.81
C GLU A 98 7.07 3.72 -27.78
N GLN A 99 8.13 4.42 -28.23
CA GLN A 99 8.96 5.25 -27.36
C GLN A 99 8.17 6.37 -26.69
N ASN A 100 7.29 7.05 -27.42
CA ASN A 100 6.44 8.10 -26.81
C ASN A 100 5.52 7.51 -25.72
N PHE A 101 4.83 6.41 -26.02
CA PHE A 101 3.94 5.76 -25.07
C PHE A 101 4.68 5.24 -23.83
N THR A 102 5.80 4.53 -24.04
CA THR A 102 6.64 4.00 -22.96
C THR A 102 7.25 5.11 -22.10
N ASN A 103 7.75 6.20 -22.69
CA ASN A 103 8.26 7.35 -21.94
C ASN A 103 7.21 7.98 -21.02
N GLN A 104 5.95 8.08 -21.46
CA GLN A 104 4.87 8.59 -20.61
C GLN A 104 4.57 7.65 -19.45
N LEU A 105 4.52 6.33 -19.70
CA LEU A 105 4.35 5.34 -18.64
C LEU A 105 5.51 5.33 -17.64
N GLU A 106 6.75 5.43 -18.12
CA GLU A 106 7.94 5.52 -17.26
C GLU A 106 7.91 6.78 -16.39
N ASN A 107 7.46 7.91 -16.94
CA ASN A 107 7.31 9.14 -16.16
C ASN A 107 6.20 9.01 -15.11
N ALA A 108 5.07 8.39 -15.46
CA ALA A 108 4.03 8.08 -14.47
C ALA A 108 4.57 7.17 -13.37
N GLU A 109 5.36 6.14 -13.72
CA GLU A 109 5.97 5.23 -12.76
C GLU A 109 6.93 5.95 -11.80
N LYS A 110 7.76 6.87 -12.30
CA LYS A 110 8.66 7.68 -11.46
C LYS A 110 7.89 8.49 -10.42
N PHE A 111 6.79 9.14 -10.81
CA PHE A 111 5.95 9.88 -9.86
C PHE A 111 5.31 8.98 -8.80
N LYS A 112 4.85 7.78 -9.19
CA LYS A 112 4.31 6.79 -8.24
C LYS A 112 5.36 6.37 -7.21
N LEU A 113 6.56 6.02 -7.65
CA LEU A 113 7.65 5.59 -6.77
C LEU A 113 8.13 6.74 -5.87
N LEU A 114 8.15 7.98 -6.39
CA LEU A 114 8.46 9.17 -5.61
C LEU A 114 7.41 9.43 -4.52
N ALA A 115 6.12 9.31 -4.85
CA ALA A 115 5.03 9.48 -3.88
C ALA A 115 5.15 8.46 -2.75
N LEU A 116 5.40 7.19 -3.09
CA LEU A 116 5.60 6.12 -2.13
C LEU A 116 6.78 6.39 -1.18
N ASP A 117 7.95 6.74 -1.73
CA ASP A 117 9.14 7.05 -0.94
C ASP A 117 8.92 8.26 0.00
N CYS A 118 8.23 9.29 -0.50
CA CYS A 118 7.93 10.48 0.30
C CYS A 118 6.88 10.22 1.39
N TYR A 119 5.85 9.42 1.13
CA TYR A 119 4.91 8.99 2.19
C TYR A 119 5.63 8.19 3.29
N LEU A 120 6.53 7.27 2.92
CA LEU A 120 7.34 6.52 3.89
C LEU A 120 8.20 7.45 4.75
N LYS A 121 8.91 8.40 4.14
CA LYS A 121 9.70 9.41 4.86
C LYS A 121 8.85 10.28 5.77
N SER A 122 7.68 10.71 5.30
CA SER A 122 6.73 11.47 6.12
C SER A 122 6.32 10.69 7.37
N ILE A 123 6.01 9.39 7.24
CA ILE A 123 5.62 8.53 8.36
C ILE A 123 6.78 8.28 9.33
N VAL A 124 8.01 8.12 8.82
CA VAL A 124 9.18 7.86 9.66
C VAL A 124 9.61 9.11 10.41
N TYR A 125 9.58 10.29 9.78
CA TYR A 125 10.21 11.50 10.32
C TYR A 125 9.24 12.58 10.81
N SER A 126 7.93 12.49 10.52
CA SER A 126 6.91 13.44 11.00
C SER A 126 5.75 12.71 11.68
N ASP A 127 5.25 13.31 12.77
CA ASP A 127 4.01 12.89 13.46
C ASP A 127 2.80 13.75 13.08
N VAL A 128 2.99 14.79 12.27
CA VAL A 128 1.94 15.74 11.89
C VAL A 128 0.91 15.09 10.96
N HIS A 129 1.40 14.29 10.00
CA HIS A 129 0.59 13.73 8.91
C HIS A 129 0.26 12.25 9.14
N LEU A 130 -0.48 11.92 10.19
CA LEU A 130 -0.93 10.53 10.45
C LEU A 130 -1.77 9.94 9.31
N ASN A 131 -2.44 10.80 8.53
CA ASN A 131 -3.18 10.41 7.33
C ASN A 131 -2.28 9.80 6.24
N ALA A 132 -0.97 10.08 6.25
CA ALA A 132 0.00 9.51 5.32
C ALA A 132 0.02 7.98 5.36
N VAL A 133 -0.30 7.36 6.51
CA VAL A 133 -0.36 5.89 6.63
C VAL A 133 -1.47 5.31 5.76
N PHE A 134 -2.65 5.93 5.74
CA PHE A 134 -3.76 5.48 4.90
C PHE A 134 -3.42 5.61 3.42
N LYS A 135 -2.79 6.72 3.03
CA LYS A 135 -2.31 6.97 1.66
C LYS A 135 -1.23 5.97 1.24
N LEU A 136 -0.27 5.71 2.12
CA LEU A 136 0.78 4.72 1.90
C LEU A 136 0.19 3.33 1.67
N VAL A 137 -0.66 2.87 2.58
CA VAL A 137 -1.25 1.52 2.50
C VAL A 137 -2.10 1.40 1.24
N ASP A 138 -2.93 2.40 0.91
CA ASP A 138 -3.72 2.41 -0.31
C ASP A 138 -2.85 2.30 -1.58
N LEU A 139 -1.82 3.16 -1.68
CA LEU A 139 -0.89 3.16 -2.82
C LEU A 139 -0.10 1.86 -2.92
N TRP A 140 0.41 1.35 -1.80
CA TRP A 140 1.18 0.11 -1.75
C TRP A 140 0.32 -1.11 -2.09
N PHE A 141 -0.85 -1.24 -1.45
CA PHE A 141 -1.72 -2.41 -1.61
C PHE A 141 -2.40 -2.46 -2.98
N THR A 142 -2.60 -1.31 -3.63
CA THR A 142 -3.06 -1.24 -5.02
C THR A 142 -1.99 -1.77 -5.99
N HIS A 143 -0.72 -1.59 -5.67
CA HIS A 143 0.43 -1.98 -6.51
C HIS A 143 1.25 -3.12 -5.91
N TYR A 144 0.62 -4.03 -5.17
CA TYR A 144 1.29 -5.11 -4.43
C TYR A 144 2.16 -6.02 -5.33
N ALA A 145 1.80 -6.17 -6.61
CA ALA A 145 2.55 -6.99 -7.57
C ALA A 145 3.81 -6.29 -8.13
N SER A 146 4.04 -5.00 -7.83
CA SER A 146 5.18 -4.26 -8.35
C SER A 146 6.42 -4.46 -7.48
N SER A 147 7.46 -5.07 -8.05
CA SER A 147 8.73 -5.29 -7.35
C SER A 147 9.42 -3.98 -6.93
N SER A 148 9.35 -2.94 -7.77
CA SER A 148 9.88 -1.61 -7.44
C SER A 148 9.21 -1.00 -6.21
N VAL A 149 7.89 -1.16 -6.08
CA VAL A 149 7.12 -0.68 -4.92
C VAL A 149 7.55 -1.43 -3.66
N ASN A 150 7.54 -2.77 -3.68
CA ASN A 150 7.92 -3.58 -2.52
C ASN A 150 9.37 -3.34 -2.09
N SER A 151 10.28 -3.19 -3.06
CA SER A 151 11.69 -2.86 -2.81
C SER A 151 11.87 -1.52 -2.10
N ILE A 152 11.05 -0.51 -2.40
CA ILE A 152 11.08 0.76 -1.68
C ILE A 152 10.55 0.58 -0.26
N VAL A 153 9.38 -0.04 -0.08
CA VAL A 153 8.79 -0.24 1.26
C VAL A 153 9.73 -1.05 2.16
N MET A 154 10.38 -2.08 1.61
CA MET A 154 11.34 -2.92 2.36
C MET A 154 12.49 -2.11 2.98
N LYS A 155 12.96 -1.04 2.32
CA LYS A 155 14.03 -0.18 2.86
C LYS A 155 13.61 0.54 4.14
N TYR A 156 12.33 0.84 4.29
CA TYR A 156 11.79 1.61 5.42
C TYR A 156 11.01 0.75 6.42
N VAL A 157 10.64 -0.49 6.07
CA VAL A 157 9.72 -1.30 6.88
C VAL A 157 10.19 -1.50 8.33
N ASN A 158 11.50 -1.50 8.58
CA ASN A 158 12.09 -1.62 9.92
C ASN A 158 12.18 -0.28 10.68
N LEU A 159 12.05 0.84 9.97
CA LEU A 159 12.07 2.20 10.51
C LEU A 159 10.67 2.74 10.80
N LEU A 160 9.63 2.13 10.21
CA LEU A 160 8.26 2.57 10.39
C LEU A 160 7.83 2.45 11.87
N PRO A 161 7.25 3.51 12.46
CA PRO A 161 6.68 3.42 13.81
C PRO A 161 5.38 2.60 13.79
N CYS A 162 5.36 1.44 14.45
CA CYS A 162 4.23 0.50 14.37
C CYS A 162 2.93 1.08 14.95
N TYR A 163 3.00 1.99 15.92
CA TYR A 163 1.81 2.59 16.54
C TYR A 163 0.94 3.34 15.52
N LYS A 164 1.54 3.89 14.46
CA LYS A 164 0.82 4.60 13.39
C LYS A 164 -0.02 3.67 12.53
N PHE A 165 0.29 2.37 12.52
CA PHE A 165 -0.40 1.34 11.74
C PHE A 165 -1.50 0.63 12.54
N ILE A 166 -1.67 0.90 13.84
CA ILE A 166 -2.67 0.22 14.68
C ILE A 166 -4.08 0.39 14.12
N ALA A 167 -4.42 1.58 13.61
CA ALA A 167 -5.74 1.84 13.01
C ALA A 167 -6.01 1.03 11.72
N LEU A 168 -4.95 0.51 11.08
CA LEU A 168 -5.00 -0.31 9.87
C LEU A 168 -4.58 -1.77 10.11
N ASN A 169 -4.47 -2.19 11.37
CA ASN A 169 -4.01 -3.54 11.72
C ASN A 169 -4.88 -4.61 11.03
N TYR A 170 -6.21 -4.52 11.13
CA TYR A 170 -7.13 -5.48 10.52
C TYR A 170 -6.95 -5.57 9.01
N GLN A 171 -6.79 -4.44 8.32
CA GLN A 171 -6.61 -4.37 6.88
C GLN A 171 -5.28 -4.98 6.45
N CYS A 172 -4.21 -4.75 7.22
CA CYS A 172 -2.89 -5.34 6.97
C CYS A 172 -2.92 -6.86 7.20
N PHE A 173 -3.42 -7.29 8.36
CA PHE A 173 -3.49 -8.71 8.72
C PHE A 173 -4.43 -9.50 7.79
N ALA A 174 -5.54 -8.92 7.31
CA ALA A 174 -6.44 -9.61 6.39
C ALA A 174 -5.79 -9.98 5.05
N ARG A 175 -4.77 -9.22 4.60
CA ARG A 175 -3.99 -9.52 3.39
C ARG A 175 -2.75 -10.38 3.64
N LEU A 176 -2.47 -10.69 4.91
CA LEU A 176 -1.31 -11.50 5.27
C LEU A 176 -1.52 -12.95 4.86
N ASP A 177 -0.57 -13.47 4.09
CA ASP A 177 -0.44 -14.88 3.76
C ASP A 177 0.97 -15.35 4.12
N PRO A 178 1.16 -15.93 5.33
CA PRO A 178 2.47 -16.38 5.78
C PRO A 178 3.03 -17.57 4.99
N SER A 179 2.23 -18.22 4.13
CA SER A 179 2.67 -19.35 3.31
C SER A 179 3.43 -18.90 2.05
N GLU A 180 3.13 -17.72 1.52
CA GLU A 180 3.75 -17.15 0.33
C GLU A 180 5.07 -16.42 0.63
N LYS A 181 6.04 -17.10 1.25
CA LYS A 181 7.31 -16.47 1.67
C LYS A 181 8.17 -15.95 0.50
N GLU A 182 7.99 -16.51 -0.69
CA GLU A 182 8.71 -16.09 -1.91
C GLU A 182 8.12 -14.84 -2.56
N ASN A 183 6.91 -14.42 -2.15
CA ASN A 183 6.26 -13.22 -2.65
C ASN A 183 6.84 -11.98 -1.95
N GLU A 184 7.41 -11.05 -2.72
CA GLU A 184 8.04 -9.83 -2.18
C GLU A 184 7.07 -9.00 -1.34
N PHE A 185 5.80 -8.89 -1.75
CA PHE A 185 4.79 -8.17 -0.97
C PHE A 185 4.55 -8.85 0.38
N GLN A 186 4.41 -10.17 0.40
CA GLN A 186 4.18 -10.93 1.63
C GLN A 186 5.40 -10.93 2.55
N ALA A 187 6.61 -10.89 2.00
CA ALA A 187 7.83 -10.73 2.78
C ALA A 187 7.85 -9.38 3.53
N VAL A 188 7.53 -8.29 2.84
CA VAL A 188 7.47 -6.94 3.44
C VAL A 188 6.30 -6.83 4.43
N LEU A 189 5.11 -7.30 4.07
CA LEU A 189 3.92 -7.27 4.92
C LEU A 189 4.10 -8.13 6.18
N SER A 190 4.67 -9.33 6.05
CA SER A 190 5.00 -10.19 7.18
C SER A 190 5.98 -9.51 8.13
N THR A 191 6.97 -8.79 7.61
CA THR A 191 7.94 -8.04 8.43
C THR A 191 7.23 -6.96 9.26
N LEU A 192 6.37 -6.15 8.63
CA LEU A 192 5.57 -5.14 9.33
C LEU A 192 4.65 -5.76 10.38
N CYS A 193 3.89 -6.80 10.02
CA CYS A 193 2.96 -7.48 10.91
C CYS A 193 3.65 -8.15 12.11
N LYS A 194 4.84 -8.75 11.90
CA LYS A 194 5.67 -9.31 12.98
C LYS A 194 6.09 -8.21 13.96
N ARG A 195 6.60 -7.08 13.45
CA ARG A 195 6.96 -5.93 14.29
C ARG A 195 5.77 -5.37 15.08
N MET A 196 4.63 -5.16 14.42
CA MET A 196 3.41 -4.72 15.10
C MET A 196 2.99 -5.67 16.22
N THR A 197 3.12 -6.99 16.01
CA THR A 197 2.77 -8.00 17.02
C THR A 197 3.71 -7.96 18.22
N ILE A 198 5.00 -7.69 18.00
CA ILE A 198 6.00 -7.57 19.07
C ILE A 198 5.82 -6.25 19.84
N GLU A 199 5.67 -5.14 19.14
CA GLU A 199 5.61 -3.79 19.73
C GLU A 199 4.23 -3.50 20.36
N HIS A 200 3.15 -4.06 19.80
CA HIS A 200 1.77 -3.79 20.19
C HIS A 200 0.92 -5.09 20.31
N PRO A 201 1.33 -6.06 21.14
CA PRO A 201 0.72 -7.39 21.15
C PRO A 201 -0.78 -7.40 21.45
N PHE A 202 -1.24 -6.56 22.37
CA PHE A 202 -2.67 -6.46 22.72
C PHE A 202 -3.55 -6.00 21.55
N HIS A 203 -3.01 -5.26 20.58
CA HIS A 203 -3.73 -4.82 19.39
C HIS A 203 -3.71 -5.87 18.27
N CYS A 204 -2.77 -6.82 18.29
CA CYS A 204 -2.50 -7.70 17.16
C CYS A 204 -2.89 -9.16 17.42
N ILE A 205 -2.71 -9.67 18.65
CA ILE A 205 -2.89 -11.09 18.98
C ILE A 205 -4.29 -11.58 18.63
N LEU A 206 -5.34 -10.82 18.98
CA LEU A 206 -6.73 -11.23 18.69
C LEU A 206 -6.99 -11.35 17.18
N VAL A 207 -6.45 -10.42 16.38
CA VAL A 207 -6.61 -10.45 14.92
C VAL A 207 -5.90 -11.65 14.33
N LEU A 208 -4.66 -11.91 14.77
CA LEU A 208 -3.88 -13.06 14.32
C LEU A 208 -4.53 -14.39 14.74
N MET A 209 -5.06 -14.49 15.95
CA MET A 209 -5.77 -15.68 16.42
C MET A 209 -7.01 -15.97 15.59
N LEU A 210 -7.79 -14.93 15.26
CA LEU A 210 -8.95 -15.04 14.37
C LEU A 210 -8.54 -15.58 13.00
N LEU A 211 -7.47 -15.02 12.42
CA LEU A 211 -6.96 -15.46 11.12
C LEU A 211 -6.42 -16.88 11.16
N GLN A 212 -5.68 -17.26 12.21
CA GLN A 212 -5.20 -18.62 12.39
C GLN A 212 -6.37 -19.61 12.46
N LYS A 213 -7.42 -19.32 13.26
CA LYS A 213 -8.62 -20.17 13.35
C LYS A 213 -9.37 -20.24 12.01
N ALA A 214 -9.45 -19.13 11.26
CA ALA A 214 -10.14 -19.08 9.97
C ALA A 214 -9.39 -19.82 8.85
N LYS A 215 -8.08 -19.59 8.72
CA LYS A 215 -7.25 -20.17 7.65
C LYS A 215 -6.72 -21.57 7.97
N LYS A 216 -6.69 -21.97 9.25
CA LYS A 216 -6.12 -23.25 9.73
C LYS A 216 -4.66 -23.45 9.32
N GLU A 217 -3.90 -22.36 9.27
CA GLU A 217 -2.50 -22.35 8.85
C GLU A 217 -1.54 -22.32 10.04
N ASN A 218 -0.60 -23.27 10.06
CA ASN A 218 0.43 -23.33 11.11
C ASN A 218 1.49 -22.22 10.98
N ALA A 219 1.60 -21.59 9.80
CA ALA A 219 2.59 -20.55 9.55
C ALA A 219 2.38 -19.30 10.43
N PHE A 220 1.16 -19.08 10.95
CA PHE A 220 0.88 -18.03 11.94
C PHE A 220 1.60 -18.24 13.29
N ASN A 221 2.04 -19.46 13.62
CA ASN A 221 2.74 -19.75 14.88
C ASN A 221 4.06 -18.95 15.02
N GLU A 222 4.71 -18.60 13.90
CA GLU A 222 5.89 -17.75 13.92
C GLU A 222 5.63 -16.36 14.50
N PHE A 223 4.41 -15.83 14.34
CA PHE A 223 4.03 -14.50 14.84
C PHE A 223 3.78 -14.52 16.34
N PHE A 224 3.36 -15.66 16.91
CA PHE A 224 3.09 -15.80 18.34
C PHE A 224 4.34 -16.15 19.16
N THR A 225 5.37 -16.72 18.52
CA THR A 225 6.60 -17.15 19.21
C THR A 225 7.22 -16.05 20.08
N PRO A 226 7.34 -14.78 19.63
CA PRO A 226 7.88 -13.69 20.47
C PRO A 226 6.98 -13.28 21.64
N VAL A 227 5.68 -13.58 21.57
CA VAL A 227 4.64 -13.15 22.53
C VAL A 227 3.91 -14.35 23.14
N GLN A 228 4.60 -15.50 23.23
CA GLN A 228 4.00 -16.80 23.50
C GLN A 228 3.26 -16.87 24.84
N GLN A 229 3.79 -16.22 25.88
CA GLN A 229 3.14 -16.17 27.19
C GLN A 229 1.75 -15.54 27.09
N LEU A 230 1.69 -14.35 26.48
CA LEU A 230 0.45 -13.62 26.30
C LEU A 230 -0.51 -14.35 25.36
N TYR A 231 0.00 -14.90 24.26
CA TYR A 231 -0.79 -15.75 23.36
C TYR A 231 -1.45 -16.91 24.12
N SER A 232 -0.72 -17.60 25.00
CA SER A 232 -1.26 -18.75 25.75
C SER A 232 -2.40 -18.37 26.70
N GLU A 233 -2.35 -17.17 27.29
CA GLU A 233 -3.42 -16.65 28.15
C GLU A 233 -4.66 -16.29 27.33
N PHE A 234 -4.46 -15.54 26.24
CA PHE A 234 -5.55 -15.17 25.32
C PHE A 234 -6.18 -16.38 24.64
N TYR A 235 -5.39 -17.42 24.34
CA TYR A 235 -5.88 -18.66 23.74
C TYR A 235 -6.84 -19.39 24.70
N LYS A 236 -6.46 -19.57 25.96
CA LYS A 236 -7.34 -20.15 27.00
C LYS A 236 -8.63 -19.35 27.15
N LEU A 237 -8.51 -18.03 27.17
CA LEU A 237 -9.65 -17.13 27.29
C LEU A 237 -10.58 -17.24 26.07
N SER A 238 -10.02 -17.23 24.85
CA SER A 238 -10.76 -17.37 23.61
C SER A 238 -11.52 -18.69 23.54
N ASP A 239 -10.92 -19.79 23.97
CA ASP A 239 -11.58 -21.10 23.99
C ASP A 239 -12.70 -21.14 25.02
N ALA A 240 -12.50 -20.58 26.22
CA ALA A 240 -13.57 -20.45 27.21
C ALA A 240 -14.76 -19.61 26.70
N TYR A 241 -14.50 -18.48 26.02
CA TYR A 241 -15.56 -17.68 25.39
C TYR A 241 -16.27 -18.44 24.27
N THR A 242 -15.52 -19.24 23.52
CA THR A 242 -16.07 -20.06 22.43
C THR A 242 -17.00 -21.14 23.00
N GLU A 243 -16.58 -21.85 24.06
CA GLU A 243 -17.43 -22.82 24.76
C GLU A 243 -18.72 -22.18 25.27
N VAL A 244 -18.63 -21.02 25.92
CA VAL A 244 -19.81 -20.27 26.41
C VAL A 244 -20.72 -19.87 25.26
N ALA A 245 -20.17 -19.40 24.14
CA ALA A 245 -20.95 -18.98 22.97
C ALA A 245 -21.71 -20.14 22.30
N PHE A 246 -21.20 -21.37 22.40
CA PHE A 246 -21.84 -22.58 21.87
C PHE A 246 -22.68 -23.36 22.89
N LEU A 247 -22.82 -22.86 24.13
CA LEU A 247 -23.73 -23.48 25.09
C LEU A 247 -25.16 -23.48 24.54
N PRO A 248 -25.88 -24.61 24.65
CA PRO A 248 -27.26 -24.67 24.20
C PRO A 248 -28.10 -23.69 25.00
N VAL A 249 -28.80 -22.79 24.30
CA VAL A 249 -29.78 -21.90 24.92
C VAL A 249 -30.88 -22.78 25.50
N LYS A 250 -31.04 -22.75 26.83
CA LYS A 250 -32.15 -23.45 27.48
C LYS A 250 -33.44 -22.76 27.08
N MET A 251 -34.29 -23.48 26.38
CA MET A 251 -35.60 -22.99 25.96
C MET A 251 -36.64 -23.42 27.01
N GLN A 252 -37.45 -22.48 27.50
CA GLN A 252 -38.63 -22.78 28.32
C GLN A 252 -39.80 -22.00 27.70
N ASP A 253 -40.89 -22.72 27.38
CA ASP A 253 -42.08 -22.16 26.72
C ASP A 253 -41.79 -21.37 25.43
N GLY A 254 -40.84 -21.85 24.62
CA GLY A 254 -40.44 -21.23 23.36
C GLY A 254 -39.63 -19.94 23.51
N ARG A 255 -39.23 -19.57 24.74
CA ARG A 255 -38.39 -18.40 25.01
C ARG A 255 -37.01 -18.81 25.53
N PRO A 256 -35.95 -18.06 25.17
CA PRO A 256 -34.65 -18.21 25.79
C PRO A 256 -34.75 -17.98 27.30
N VAL A 257 -34.24 -18.91 28.11
CA VAL A 257 -34.07 -18.72 29.55
C VAL A 257 -32.62 -18.33 29.80
N ASP A 258 -32.41 -17.10 30.28
CA ASP A 258 -31.08 -16.67 30.69
C ASP A 258 -30.57 -17.58 31.83
N PRO A 259 -29.32 -18.08 31.74
CA PRO A 259 -28.72 -18.76 32.86
C PRO A 259 -28.62 -17.78 34.03
N LYS A 260 -29.40 -18.02 35.10
CA LYS A 260 -29.30 -17.21 36.33
C LYS A 260 -27.85 -17.21 36.81
N PRO A 261 -27.20 -16.05 36.99
CA PRO A 261 -25.82 -16.01 37.44
C PRO A 261 -25.74 -16.64 38.84
N SER A 262 -25.00 -17.73 38.97
CA SER A 262 -24.71 -18.41 40.24
C SER A 262 -23.58 -17.70 41.02
N PHE A 263 -23.44 -16.39 40.85
CA PHE A 263 -22.47 -15.60 41.60
C PHE A 263 -23.07 -15.27 42.95
N LYS A 264 -22.82 -16.14 43.95
CA LYS A 264 -22.96 -15.74 45.35
C LYS A 264 -21.68 -14.99 45.73
N PRO A 265 -21.70 -13.67 45.97
CA PRO A 265 -20.55 -12.99 46.52
C PRO A 265 -20.17 -13.69 47.84
N LYS A 266 -18.90 -14.04 47.99
CA LYS A 266 -18.36 -14.41 49.30
C LYS A 266 -18.41 -13.15 50.15
N VAL A 267 -19.28 -13.16 51.16
CA VAL A 267 -19.27 -12.21 52.29
C VAL A 267 -18.05 -12.53 53.16
#